data_AF-A0A6N8HMM7-F1
#
_entry.id   AF-A0A6N8HMM7-F1
#
_cell.length_a   1.000
_cell.length_b   1.000
_cell.length_c   1.000
_cell.angle_alpha   90.00
_cell.angle_beta   90.00
_cell.angle_gamma   90.00
#
_symmetry.space_group_name_H-M   'P 1'
#
loop_
_entity.id
_entity.type
_entity.pdbx_description
1 polymer ?
#
loop_
_entity_poly.entity_id
_entity_poly.type
_entity_poly.pdbx_seq_one_letter_code
_entity_poly.pdbx_strand_id
1 'polypeptide(L)' 'MAAGWITGVSFTGSPLLVILNAVLQPETFIWFDVFFSLVLAGIGVLIIVGMYYLTRVVAKGFIRYLRFNMNMVKGGMERA' A
#
# COMPACT_ATOMS: atom_id res chain seq x y z
N MET A 1 -1.47 8.50 0.70
CA MET A 1 -1.36 7.26 1.51
C MET A 1 -2.54 6.32 1.27
N ALA A 2 -3.80 6.79 1.34
CA ALA A 2 -4.98 5.95 1.10
C ALA A 2 -4.94 5.22 -0.26
N ALA A 3 -4.60 5.93 -1.34
CA ALA A 3 -4.50 5.33 -2.68
C ALA A 3 -3.55 4.11 -2.72
N GLY A 4 -2.39 4.16 -2.05
CA GLY A 4 -1.44 3.03 -2.02
C GLY A 4 -2.03 1.80 -1.31
N TRP A 5 -2.77 1.98 -0.22
CA TRP A 5 -3.47 0.90 0.46
C TRP A 5 -4.60 0.32 -0.39
N ILE A 6 -5.42 1.19 -1.00
CA ILE A 6 -6.54 0.78 -1.86
C ILE A 6 -6.00 -0.03 -3.05
N THR A 7 -4.98 0.48 -3.75
CA THR A 7 -4.36 -0.23 -4.87
C THR A 7 -3.80 -1.58 -4.44
N GLY A 8 -3.07 -1.63 -3.32
CA GLY A 8 -2.50 -2.88 -2.80
C GLY A 8 -3.57 -3.94 -2.54
N VAL A 9 -4.63 -3.59 -1.80
CA VAL A 9 -5.74 -4.50 -1.49
C VAL A 9 -6.48 -4.93 -2.75
N SER A 10 -6.80 -4.00 -3.66
CA SER A 10 -7.47 -4.31 -4.92
C SER A 10 -6.65 -5.27 -5.78
N PHE A 11 -5.34 -5.07 -5.86
CA PHE A 11 -4.44 -5.93 -6.65
C PHE A 11 -4.32 -7.32 -6.04
N THR A 12 -4.15 -7.41 -4.72
CA THR A 12 -4.14 -8.69 -3.99
C THR A 12 -5.45 -9.47 -4.17
N GLY A 13 -6.58 -8.77 -4.26
CA GLY A 13 -7.89 -9.37 -4.51
C GLY A 13 -8.15 -9.79 -5.97
N SER A 14 -7.27 -9.48 -6.92
CA SER A 14 -7.53 -9.77 -8.34
C SER A 14 -7.80 -11.25 -8.69
N PRO A 15 -7.22 -12.27 -8.02
CA PRO A 15 -7.55 -13.66 -8.32
C PRO A 15 -9.00 -14.01 -7.96
N LEU A 16 -9.57 -13.39 -6.93
CA LEU A 16 -10.99 -13.57 -6.58
C LEU A 16 -11.90 -13.05 -7.71
N LEU A 17 -11.51 -11.95 -8.36
CA LEU A 17 -12.25 -11.40 -9.48
C LEU A 17 -12.22 -12.32 -10.70
N VAL A 18 -11.08 -12.97 -10.98
CA VAL A 18 -10.97 -13.95 -12.07
C VAL A 18 -11.83 -15.18 -11.78
N ILE A 19 -11.85 -15.68 -10.55
CA ILE A 19 -12.73 -16.79 -10.15
C ILE A 19 -14.20 -16.40 -10.32
N LEU A 20 -14.58 -15.19 -9.88
CA LEU A 20 -15.93 -14.69 -10.04
C LEU A 20 -16.33 -14.59 -11.52
N ASN A 21 -15.43 -14.08 -12.37
CA ASN A 21 -15.67 -13.99 -13.81
C ASN A 21 -15.84 -15.38 -14.44
N ALA A 22 -14.99 -16.35 -14.08
CA ALA A 22 -15.08 -17.72 -14.57
C ALA A 22 -16.40 -18.43 -14.21
N VAL A 23 -17.05 -18.04 -13.11
CA VAL A 23 -18.36 -18.57 -12.69
C VAL A 23 -19.51 -17.86 -13.39
N LEU A 24 -19.43 -16.53 -13.56
CA LEU A 24 -20.52 -15.73 -14.13
C LEU A 24 -20.54 -15.74 -15.68
N GLN A 25 -19.38 -15.83 -16.31
CA GLN A 25 -19.17 -15.77 -17.77
C GLN A 25 -18.11 -16.81 -18.17
N PRO A 26 -18.44 -18.12 -18.10
CA PRO A 26 -17.48 -19.19 -18.37
C PRO A 26 -16.93 -19.16 -19.81
N GLU A 27 -17.69 -18.65 -20.78
CA GLU A 27 -17.28 -18.50 -22.17
C GLU A 27 -16.15 -17.50 -22.39
N THR A 28 -15.93 -16.56 -21.45
CA THR A 28 -14.83 -15.59 -21.52
C THR A 28 -13.57 -16.06 -20.81
N PHE A 29 -13.57 -17.26 -20.22
CA PHE A 29 -12.44 -17.76 -19.43
C PHE A 29 -11.19 -18.03 -20.29
N ILE A 30 -10.07 -17.42 -19.90
CA ILE A 30 -8.77 -17.65 -20.52
C ILE A 30 -7.71 -17.82 -19.43
N TRP A 31 -6.84 -18.83 -19.56
CA TRP A 31 -5.76 -19.12 -18.60
C TRP A 31 -4.77 -17.96 -18.41
N PHE A 32 -4.63 -17.11 -19.41
CA PHE A 32 -3.82 -15.91 -19.35
C PHE A 32 -4.30 -14.95 -18.25
N ASP A 33 -5.61 -14.82 -18.03
CA ASP A 33 -6.17 -13.95 -16.99
C ASP A 33 -5.86 -14.48 -15.59
N VAL A 34 -5.86 -15.80 -15.42
CA VAL A 34 -5.44 -16.44 -14.16
C VAL A 34 -3.98 -16.13 -13.87
N PHE A 35 -3.09 -16.32 -14.85
CA PHE A 35 -1.67 -16.00 -14.70
C PHE A 35 -1.47 -14.51 -14.35
N PHE A 36 -2.11 -13.61 -15.09
CA PHE A 36 -1.96 -12.17 -14.87
C PHE A 36 -2.50 -11.73 -13.52
N SER A 37 -3.62 -12.30 -13.06
CA SER A 37 -4.15 -12.01 -11.72
C SER A 37 -3.22 -12.46 -10.59
N LEU A 38 -2.51 -13.58 -10.74
CA LEU A 38 -1.51 -14.00 -9.75
C LEU A 38 -0.31 -13.05 -9.72
N VAL A 39 0.16 -12.60 -10.88
CA VAL A 39 1.21 -11.58 -10.98
C VAL A 39 0.77 -10.28 -10.31
N LEU A 40 -0.45 -9.81 -10.63
CA LEU A 40 -1.01 -8.59 -10.06
C LEU A 40 -1.19 -8.73 -8.54
N ALA A 41 -1.61 -9.89 -8.05
CA ALA A 41 -1.73 -10.19 -6.63
C ALA A 41 -0.38 -10.13 -5.91
N GLY A 42 0.67 -10.71 -6.51
CA GLY A 42 2.04 -10.62 -6.01
C GLY A 42 2.50 -9.16 -5.89
N ILE A 43 2.26 -8.35 -6.90
CA ILE A 43 2.53 -6.90 -6.87
C ILE A 43 1.72 -6.22 -5.76
N GLY A 44 0.44 -6.57 -5.61
CA GLY A 44 -0.43 -6.05 -4.55
C GLY A 44 0.13 -6.31 -3.15
N VAL A 45 0.61 -7.53 -2.89
CA VAL A 45 1.25 -7.89 -1.62
C VAL A 45 2.51 -7.06 -1.37
N LEU A 46 3.36 -6.86 -2.38
CA LEU A 46 4.54 -6.01 -2.27
C LEU A 46 4.17 -4.55 -1.95
N ILE A 47 3.10 -4.03 -2.59
CA ILE A 47 2.58 -2.69 -2.29
C ILE A 47 2.12 -2.59 -0.84
N ILE A 48 1.34 -3.57 -0.35
CA ILE A 48 0.85 -3.59 1.03
C ILE A 48 2.02 -3.57 2.03
N VAL A 49 3.02 -4.44 1.83
CA VAL A 49 4.21 -4.51 2.68
C VAL A 49 4.98 -3.19 2.63
N GLY A 50 5.21 -2.63 1.43
CA GLY A 50 5.87 -1.34 1.25
C GLY A 50 5.12 -0.21 1.96
N MET A 51 3.79 -0.16 1.84
CA MET A 51 2.94 0.84 2.49
C MET A 51 2.97 0.76 4.01
N TYR A 52 3.06 -0.45 4.58
CA TYR A 52 3.23 -0.63 6.01
C TYR A 52 4.52 0.05 6.55
N TYR A 53 5.64 -0.10 5.83
CA TYR A 53 6.88 0.58 6.22
C TYR A 53 6.83 2.08 5.93
N LEU A 54 6.32 2.47 4.76
CA LEU A 54 6.28 3.87 4.33
C LEU A 54 5.44 4.73 5.28
N THR A 55 4.25 4.25 5.67
CA THR A 55 3.40 4.97 6.63
C THR A 55 4.08 5.18 7.97
N ARG A 56 4.83 4.18 8.47
CA ARG A 56 5.59 4.30 9.72
C ARG A 56 6.73 5.30 9.62
N VAL A 57 7.49 5.28 8.52
CA VAL A 57 8.60 6.21 8.30
C VAL A 57 8.08 7.64 8.23
N VAL A 58 7.02 7.88 7.46
CA VAL A 58 6.44 9.23 7.34
C VAL A 58 5.88 9.71 8.67
N ALA A 59 5.17 8.87 9.43
CA ALA A 59 4.65 9.25 10.74
C ALA A 59 5.79 9.61 11.72
N LYS A 60 6.85 8.80 11.77
CA LYS A 60 8.04 9.10 12.60
C LYS A 60 8.73 10.38 12.17
N GLY A 61 8.90 10.59 10.87
CA GLY A 61 9.47 11.82 10.31
C GLY A 61 8.64 13.06 10.69
N PHE A 62 7.31 12.96 10.58
CA PHE A 62 6.39 14.01 10.96
C PHE A 62 6.46 14.35 12.45
N ILE A 63 6.47 13.34 13.33
CA ILE A 63 6.63 13.56 14.78
C ILE A 63 7.99 14.20 15.09
N ARG A 64 9.07 13.77 14.43
CA ARG A 64 10.40 14.36 14.60
C ARG A 64 10.42 15.83 14.17
N TYR A 65 9.76 16.14 13.05
CA TYR A 65 9.60 17.51 12.58
C TYR A 65 8.82 18.37 13.59
N LEU A 66 7.69 17.90 14.10
CA LEU A 66 6.93 18.63 15.12
C LEU A 66 7.75 18.88 16.39
N ARG A 67 8.49 17.86 16.85
CA ARG A 67 9.38 18.00 18.00
C ARG A 67 10.47 19.05 17.77
N PHE A 68 11.07 19.06 16.58
CA PHE A 68 12.04 20.07 16.20
C PHE A 68 11.45 21.49 16.28
N ASN A 69 10.28 21.72 15.69
CA ASN A 69 9.62 23.02 15.72
C ASN A 69 9.25 23.46 17.14
N MET A 70 8.72 22.54 17.97
CA MET A 70 8.41 22.85 19.37
C MET A 70 9.66 23.22 20.18
N ASN A 71 10.76 22.51 19.98
CA ASN A 71 12.02 22.80 20.66
C ASN A 71 12.60 24.15 20.22
N MET A 72 12.48 24.48 18.94
CA MET A 72 12.92 25.77 18.39
C MET A 72 12.15 26.93 19.01
N VAL A 73 10.81 26.85 19.07
CA VAL A 73 9.97 27.93 19.62
C VAL A 73 10.12 28.07 21.13
N LYS A 74 10.38 26.98 21.86
CA LYS A 74 10.57 27.00 23.32
C LYS A 74 12.00 27.32 23.76
N GLY A 75 12.88 27.75 22.85
CA GLY A 75 14.26 28.13 23.17
C GLY A 75 15.19 26.96 23.52
N GLY A 76 14.77 25.71 23.32
CA GLY A 76 15.55 24.51 23.66
C GLY A 76 16.77 24.26 22.76
N MET A 77 17.02 25.12 21.77
CA MET A 77 18.17 25.06 20.86
C MET A 77 19.37 25.89 21.32
N GLU A 78 19.36 26.45 22.53
CA GLU A 78 20.44 27.32 23.02
C GLU A 78 21.73 26.58 23.43
N ARG A 79 21.76 25.23 23.39
CA ARG A 79 22.97 24.42 23.71
C ARG A 79 23.08 23.10 22.93
N ALA A 80 22.79 23.11 21.62
CA ALA A 80 23.16 22.01 20.72
C ALA A 80 24.50 22.31 20.04
#